data_AF-A0A7V9ICX5-F1
#
_entry.id   AF-A0A7V9ICX5-F1
#
_cell.length_a   1.000
_cell.length_b   1.000
_cell.length_c   1.000
_cell.angle_alpha   90.00
_cell.angle_beta   90.00
_cell.angle_gamma   90.00
#
_symmetry.space_group_name_H-M   'P 1'
#
loop_
_entity.id
_entity.type
_entity.pdbx_description
1 polymer ?
#
loop_
_entity_poly.entity_id
_entity_poly.type
_entity_poly.pdbx_seq_one_letter_code
_entity_poly.pdbx_strand_id
1 'polypeptide(L)'
;MINLKISAFFLLFSLFSVPIFAQTPSSSAVGAGASVPRAGFMPLSDVREGMRGTAKTVFRGNIPEDFNVEILGIVPGGIGPKQDLIVGRISGGQADRTAVFAGMSGSPVYIDGKLVGAISYSFPFSKEAICGITPIEQMVSIFEQVPSIKSSAVEAPGFSFAEMASGAWQPELPRMSGTSGALVSGMSSTSMMNAVAGQTFRPIGTPVTFTGISQEVLDVFAPQLIKAGLVPVSAVGGAAVMTPMKKATDDTLQPGASVSMQLTRGDYSLAAAGTVTMRDGDKIYAFGHPFLSLGTSDLPMSESSVV
;
A
#
# COMPACT_ATOMS: atom_id res chain seq x y z
N MET A 1 -17.54 -42.27 54.46
CA MET A 1 -16.18 -41.77 54.80
C MET A 1 -15.30 -41.89 53.58
N ILE A 2 -15.33 -40.85 52.74
CA ILE A 2 -14.49 -40.71 51.54
C ILE A 2 -13.64 -39.46 51.76
N ASN A 3 -12.34 -39.60 51.53
CA ASN A 3 -11.25 -38.78 52.05
C ASN A 3 -11.33 -37.29 51.64
N LEU A 4 -11.40 -36.42 52.64
CA LEU A 4 -11.38 -34.96 52.56
C LEU A 4 -10.06 -34.36 52.02
N LYS A 5 -9.07 -35.19 51.68
CA LYS A 5 -7.74 -34.78 51.18
C LYS A 5 -7.63 -34.69 49.66
N ILE A 6 -8.62 -35.15 48.89
CA ILE A 6 -8.58 -35.11 47.41
C ILE A 6 -9.24 -33.84 46.85
N SER A 7 -10.13 -33.20 47.62
CA SER A 7 -10.79 -31.94 47.21
C SER A 7 -9.88 -30.72 47.33
N ALA A 8 -8.81 -30.78 48.14
CA ALA A 8 -7.87 -29.68 48.33
C ALA A 8 -6.85 -29.50 47.19
N PHE A 9 -6.68 -30.50 46.32
CA PHE A 9 -5.73 -30.41 45.20
C PHE A 9 -6.34 -29.79 43.93
N PHE A 10 -7.66 -29.90 43.75
CA PHE A 10 -8.37 -29.32 42.60
C PHE A 10 -8.68 -27.82 42.76
N LEU A 11 -8.65 -27.30 43.99
CA LEU A 11 -8.93 -25.89 44.27
C LEU A 11 -7.67 -25.00 44.20
N LEU A 12 -6.48 -25.60 44.10
CA LEU A 12 -5.21 -24.87 44.01
C LEU A 12 -4.73 -24.63 42.56
N PHE A 13 -5.38 -25.24 41.56
CA PHE A 13 -4.99 -25.12 40.14
C PHE A 13 -5.85 -24.13 39.33
N SER A 14 -6.93 -23.59 39.90
CA SER A 14 -7.81 -22.62 39.21
C SER A 14 -7.40 -21.15 39.41
N LEU A 15 -6.23 -20.87 39.99
CA LEU A 15 -5.76 -19.51 40.30
C LEU A 15 -4.63 -19.00 39.40
N PHE A 16 -4.20 -19.77 38.39
CA PHE A 16 -3.15 -19.37 37.45
C PHE A 16 -3.54 -19.72 36.01
N SER A 17 -4.51 -19.01 35.43
CA SER A 17 -4.70 -18.92 33.96
C SER A 17 -5.74 -17.84 33.62
N VAL A 18 -5.36 -16.57 33.75
CA VAL A 18 -6.01 -15.49 33.00
C VAL A 18 -4.89 -14.63 32.42
N PRO A 19 -4.46 -14.82 31.16
CA PRO A 19 -3.75 -13.76 30.47
C PRO A 19 -4.78 -12.66 30.17
N ILE A 20 -4.85 -11.67 31.06
CA ILE A 20 -5.53 -10.42 30.79
C ILE A 20 -4.70 -9.73 29.70
N PHE A 21 -5.19 -9.77 28.45
CA PHE A 21 -4.71 -8.92 27.38
C PHE A 21 -5.19 -7.49 27.66
N ALA A 22 -4.53 -6.81 28.59
CA ALA A 22 -4.69 -5.38 28.80
C ALA A 22 -3.89 -4.65 27.73
N GLN A 23 -4.53 -4.34 26.60
CA GLN A 23 -4.05 -3.26 25.74
C GLN A 23 -4.29 -1.96 26.51
N THR A 24 -3.27 -1.48 27.22
CA THR A 24 -3.27 -0.11 27.73
C THR A 24 -3.32 0.83 26.53
N PRO A 25 -4.33 1.72 26.42
CA PRO A 25 -4.31 2.74 25.40
C PRO A 25 -3.14 3.67 25.70
N SER A 26 -2.08 3.56 24.90
CA SER A 26 -0.98 4.51 24.90
C SER A 26 -1.56 5.87 24.49
N SER A 27 -1.73 6.76 25.47
CA SER A 27 -2.00 8.17 25.21
C SER A 27 -0.74 8.80 24.63
N SER A 28 -0.54 8.62 23.33
CA SER A 28 0.36 9.45 22.56
C SER A 28 -0.36 10.79 22.40
N ALA A 29 0.13 11.82 23.09
CA ALA A 29 -0.31 13.18 22.89
C ALA A 29 -0.10 13.53 21.40
N VAL A 30 -1.20 13.57 20.63
CA VAL A 30 -1.19 14.04 19.25
C VAL A 30 -0.86 15.52 19.32
N GLY A 31 0.39 15.86 18.99
CA GLY A 31 0.81 17.23 18.79
C GLY A 31 -0.11 17.89 17.76
N ALA A 32 -0.69 19.03 18.14
CA ALA A 32 -1.48 19.87 17.25
C ALA A 32 -0.71 20.12 15.93
N GLY A 33 -1.42 20.04 14.81
CA GLY A 33 -0.86 19.92 13.47
C GLY A 33 0.22 20.94 13.15
N ALA A 34 1.45 20.46 12.99
CA ALA A 34 2.42 21.14 12.16
C ALA A 34 1.91 21.07 10.71
N SER A 35 1.65 22.23 10.12
CA SER A 35 1.41 22.37 8.69
C SER A 35 2.69 21.99 7.96
N VAL A 36 2.58 21.09 6.98
CA VAL A 36 3.69 20.63 6.13
C VAL A 36 4.45 21.85 5.60
N PRO A 37 5.79 21.93 5.73
CA PRO A 37 6.56 22.95 5.06
C PRO A 37 6.49 22.72 3.54
N ARG A 38 5.49 23.33 2.87
CA ARG A 38 5.35 23.35 1.40
C ARG A 38 6.59 23.92 0.69
N ALA A 39 7.52 24.52 1.44
CA ALA A 39 8.82 24.97 0.96
C ALA A 39 9.64 23.87 0.25
N GLY A 40 9.44 22.60 0.59
CA GLY A 40 10.09 21.46 -0.07
C GLY A 40 9.38 20.95 -1.32
N PHE A 41 8.21 21.49 -1.68
CA PHE A 41 7.39 20.99 -2.79
C PHE A 41 7.61 21.81 -4.06
N MET A 42 7.51 21.13 -5.20
CA MET A 42 7.32 21.76 -6.49
C MET A 42 5.82 21.76 -6.81
N PRO A 43 5.18 22.94 -6.91
CA PRO A 43 3.78 23.04 -7.30
C PRO A 43 3.55 22.42 -8.68
N LEU A 44 2.39 21.79 -8.88
CA LEU A 44 2.05 21.18 -10.17
C LEU A 44 2.10 22.19 -11.33
N SER A 45 1.76 23.46 -11.07
CA SER A 45 1.81 24.55 -12.06
C SER A 45 3.21 24.86 -12.60
N ASP A 46 4.25 24.51 -11.84
CA ASP A 46 5.64 24.77 -12.22
C ASP A 46 6.24 23.63 -13.04
N VAL A 47 5.62 22.44 -12.98
CA VAL A 47 6.05 21.24 -13.72
C VAL A 47 5.82 21.45 -15.21
N ARG A 48 6.86 21.22 -16.01
CA ARG A 48 6.83 21.34 -17.47
C ARG A 48 7.42 20.11 -18.13
N GLU A 49 6.98 19.83 -19.35
CA GLU A 49 7.59 18.82 -20.21
C GLU A 49 9.09 19.10 -20.43
N GLY A 50 9.89 18.04 -20.50
CA GLY A 50 11.34 18.08 -20.67
C GLY A 50 12.13 18.31 -19.38
N MET A 51 11.47 18.62 -18.26
CA MET A 51 12.14 18.73 -16.97
C MET A 51 12.74 17.38 -16.56
N ARG A 52 13.93 17.43 -15.97
CA ARG A 52 14.65 16.24 -15.47
C ARG A 52 14.74 16.28 -13.96
N GLY A 53 14.67 15.10 -13.35
CA GLY A 53 14.66 14.92 -11.92
C GLY A 53 15.25 13.58 -11.51
N THR A 54 15.17 13.33 -10.21
CA THR A 54 15.65 12.10 -9.57
C THR A 54 14.52 11.47 -8.79
N ALA A 55 14.35 10.17 -8.92
CA ALA A 55 13.46 9.39 -8.07
C ALA A 55 14.26 8.40 -7.23
N LYS A 56 13.65 7.95 -6.13
CA LYS A 56 14.29 7.04 -5.16
C LYS A 56 13.43 5.82 -4.93
N THR A 57 14.01 4.62 -4.99
CA THR A 57 13.30 3.38 -4.66
C THR A 57 14.29 2.28 -4.27
N VAL A 58 13.81 1.25 -3.59
CA VAL A 58 14.62 0.06 -3.28
C VAL A 58 14.46 -0.96 -4.40
N PHE A 59 15.50 -1.22 -5.18
CA PHE A 59 15.49 -2.29 -6.18
C PHE A 59 15.90 -3.64 -5.57
N ARG A 60 16.72 -3.62 -4.51
CA ARG A 60 17.18 -4.81 -3.77
C ARG A 60 17.61 -4.42 -2.35
N GLY A 61 17.42 -5.32 -1.40
CA GLY A 61 17.77 -5.10 0.00
C GLY A 61 16.82 -4.08 0.63
N ASN A 62 17.37 -3.11 1.35
CA ASN A 62 16.60 -2.10 2.08
C ASN A 62 17.14 -0.67 1.88
N ILE A 63 18.08 -0.48 0.96
CA ILE A 63 18.72 0.81 0.70
C ILE A 63 18.06 1.43 -0.53
N PRO A 64 17.48 2.63 -0.42
CA PRO A 64 16.96 3.35 -1.58
C PRO A 64 18.11 3.73 -2.53
N GLU A 65 17.88 3.51 -3.82
CA GLU A 65 18.78 3.90 -4.90
C GLU A 65 18.12 4.99 -5.75
N ASP A 66 18.97 5.91 -6.24
CA ASP A 66 18.55 7.02 -7.08
C ASP A 66 18.52 6.60 -8.55
N PHE A 67 17.49 7.05 -9.26
CA PHE A 67 17.36 6.89 -10.71
C PHE A 67 16.78 8.15 -11.34
N ASN A 68 16.94 8.29 -12.65
CA ASN A 68 16.55 9.49 -13.37
C ASN A 68 15.06 9.44 -13.75
N VAL A 69 14.44 10.62 -13.77
CA VAL A 69 13.09 10.82 -14.31
C VAL A 69 13.10 12.01 -15.26
N GLU A 70 12.42 11.87 -16.39
CA GLU A 70 12.17 12.94 -17.34
C GLU A 70 10.66 13.14 -17.50
N ILE A 71 10.18 14.36 -17.30
CA ILE A 71 8.76 14.69 -17.43
C ILE A 71 8.40 14.77 -18.90
N LEU A 72 7.41 13.99 -19.32
CA LEU A 72 6.88 13.98 -20.68
C LEU A 72 5.62 14.84 -20.83
N GLY A 73 4.95 15.16 -19.72
CA GLY A 73 3.78 16.01 -19.74
C GLY A 73 2.87 15.80 -18.54
N ILE A 74 1.73 16.47 -18.56
CA ILE A 74 0.69 16.38 -17.54
C ILE A 74 -0.61 15.99 -18.24
N VAL A 75 -1.32 15.02 -17.67
CA VAL A 75 -2.64 14.58 -18.11
C VAL A 75 -3.67 15.06 -17.08
N PRO A 76 -4.39 16.16 -17.36
CA PRO A 76 -5.42 16.66 -16.46
C PRO A 76 -6.52 15.61 -16.26
N GLY A 77 -6.90 15.37 -15.01
CA GLY A 77 -7.88 14.34 -14.66
C GLY A 77 -7.45 12.90 -15.00
N GLY A 78 -6.15 12.67 -15.22
CA GLY A 78 -5.62 11.36 -15.61
C GLY A 78 -5.80 10.26 -14.56
N ILE A 79 -5.94 10.63 -13.28
CA ILE A 79 -6.24 9.71 -12.17
C ILE A 79 -7.75 9.63 -11.94
N GLY A 80 -8.42 10.79 -11.96
CA GLY A 80 -9.84 10.94 -11.66
C GLY A 80 -10.28 12.40 -11.70
N PRO A 81 -11.55 12.71 -11.43
CA PRO A 81 -12.04 14.09 -11.43
C PRO A 81 -11.21 14.99 -10.50
N LYS A 82 -10.65 16.07 -11.06
CA LYS A 82 -9.75 17.01 -10.36
C LYS A 82 -8.47 16.34 -9.80
N GLN A 83 -8.08 15.20 -10.36
CA GLN A 83 -6.85 14.50 -9.99
C GLN A 83 -6.00 14.28 -11.23
N ASP A 84 -4.96 15.09 -11.36
CA ASP A 84 -4.06 15.09 -12.51
C ASP A 84 -3.01 13.98 -12.36
N LEU A 85 -2.45 13.58 -13.50
CA LEU A 85 -1.36 12.61 -13.58
C LEU A 85 -0.18 13.27 -14.30
N ILE A 86 0.99 13.32 -13.65
CA ILE A 86 2.22 13.69 -14.34
C ILE A 86 2.75 12.44 -15.06
N VAL A 87 3.10 12.56 -16.33
CA VAL A 87 3.70 11.47 -17.10
C VAL A 87 5.21 11.66 -17.11
N GLY A 88 5.93 10.61 -16.72
CA GLY A 88 7.38 10.60 -16.69
C GLY A 88 7.98 9.37 -17.34
N ARG A 89 9.20 9.51 -17.85
CA ARG A 89 10.05 8.40 -18.27
C ARG A 89 11.14 8.20 -17.25
N ILE A 90 11.30 6.97 -16.77
CA ILE A 90 12.35 6.60 -15.81
C ILE A 90 13.54 5.98 -16.55
N SER A 91 14.74 6.21 -16.06
CA SER A 91 15.97 5.62 -16.61
C SER A 91 17.12 5.62 -15.61
N GLY A 92 18.19 4.89 -15.93
CA GLY A 92 19.40 4.79 -15.14
C GLY A 92 19.40 3.64 -14.14
N GLY A 93 20.59 3.08 -13.91
CA GLY A 93 20.81 2.03 -12.90
C GLY A 93 19.95 0.79 -13.14
N GLN A 94 19.25 0.33 -12.09
CA GLN A 94 18.36 -0.82 -12.19
C GLN A 94 17.04 -0.50 -12.92
N ALA A 95 16.63 0.77 -12.98
CA ALA A 95 15.39 1.17 -13.65
C ALA A 95 15.39 0.83 -15.16
N ASP A 96 16.56 0.85 -15.81
CA ASP A 96 16.71 0.47 -17.21
C ASP A 96 16.41 -1.01 -17.47
N ARG A 97 16.52 -1.86 -16.44
CA ARG A 97 16.30 -3.31 -16.53
C ARG A 97 14.92 -3.72 -16.02
N THR A 98 14.46 -3.11 -14.94
CA THR A 98 13.22 -3.48 -14.27
C THR A 98 12.01 -2.72 -14.80
N ALA A 99 12.22 -1.58 -15.45
CA ALA A 99 11.17 -0.58 -15.70
C ALA A 99 10.37 -0.30 -14.41
N VAL A 100 9.08 0.01 -14.54
CA VAL A 100 8.16 0.18 -13.42
C VAL A 100 7.68 -1.19 -12.94
N PHE A 101 7.93 -1.53 -11.67
CA PHE A 101 7.62 -2.84 -11.10
C PHE A 101 6.66 -2.75 -9.90
N ALA A 102 6.06 -3.89 -9.52
CA ALA A 102 5.13 -3.99 -8.39
C ALA A 102 5.80 -3.61 -7.06
N GLY A 103 5.20 -2.70 -6.29
CA GLY A 103 5.78 -2.20 -5.03
C GLY A 103 6.59 -0.90 -5.17
N MET A 104 6.92 -0.47 -6.40
CA MET A 104 7.49 0.86 -6.67
C MET A 104 6.51 2.01 -6.37
N SER A 105 5.21 1.71 -6.20
CA SER A 105 4.18 2.69 -5.85
C SER A 105 4.56 3.45 -4.58
N GLY A 106 4.65 4.78 -4.68
CA GLY A 106 5.10 5.66 -3.61
C GLY A 106 6.56 6.13 -3.76
N SER A 107 7.29 5.71 -4.80
CA SER A 107 8.67 6.19 -5.01
C SER A 107 8.68 7.69 -5.26
N PRO A 108 9.34 8.52 -4.42
CA PRO A 108 9.31 9.96 -4.53
C PRO A 108 10.10 10.45 -5.75
N VAL A 109 9.58 11.48 -6.41
CA VAL A 109 10.20 12.14 -7.56
C VAL A 109 10.53 13.58 -7.20
N TYR A 110 11.78 13.96 -7.43
CA TYR A 110 12.30 15.30 -7.15
C TYR A 110 12.77 15.98 -8.44
N ILE A 111 12.48 17.27 -8.59
CA ILE A 111 13.04 18.15 -9.63
C ILE A 111 13.66 19.34 -8.89
N ASP A 112 14.91 19.70 -9.23
CA ASP A 112 15.66 20.77 -8.55
C ASP A 112 15.67 20.66 -7.02
N GLY A 113 15.72 19.43 -6.50
CA GLY A 113 15.70 19.13 -5.06
C GLY A 113 14.33 19.30 -4.38
N LYS A 114 13.28 19.65 -5.13
CA LYS A 114 11.91 19.79 -4.63
C LYS A 114 11.07 18.56 -4.97
N LEU A 115 10.26 18.10 -4.01
CA LEU A 115 9.38 16.95 -4.18
C LEU A 115 8.20 17.34 -5.09
N VAL A 116 8.03 16.60 -6.18
CA VAL A 116 6.97 16.82 -7.18
C VAL A 116 5.80 15.87 -6.94
N GLY A 117 6.09 14.63 -6.57
CA GLY A 117 5.08 13.59 -6.45
C GLY A 117 5.66 12.21 -6.21
N ALA A 118 4.83 11.19 -6.40
CA ALA A 118 5.19 9.79 -6.23
C ALA A 118 4.80 8.96 -7.46
N ILE A 119 5.69 8.06 -7.89
CA ILE A 119 5.39 7.09 -8.94
C ILE A 119 4.26 6.18 -8.45
N SER A 120 3.22 6.01 -9.27
CA SER A 120 1.96 5.36 -8.90
C SER A 120 1.33 4.54 -10.03
N TYR A 121 1.59 4.89 -11.29
CA TYR A 121 1.05 4.16 -12.44
C TYR A 121 2.18 3.68 -13.34
N SER A 122 1.92 2.58 -14.04
CA SER A 122 2.77 2.05 -15.11
C SER A 122 2.04 2.12 -16.45
N PHE A 123 2.82 2.15 -17.53
CA PHE A 123 2.32 2.03 -18.90
C PHE A 123 2.95 0.80 -19.57
N PRO A 124 2.35 -0.40 -19.39
CA PRO A 124 3.03 -1.69 -19.60
C PRO A 124 3.32 -2.08 -21.07
N PHE A 125 2.89 -1.28 -22.06
CA PHE A 125 3.08 -1.57 -23.49
C PHE A 125 4.04 -0.61 -24.20
N SER A 126 4.69 0.30 -23.46
CA SER A 126 5.76 1.13 -24.02
C SER A 126 7.08 0.36 -24.07
N LYS A 127 7.90 0.65 -25.09
CA LYS A 127 9.30 0.20 -25.14
C LYS A 127 10.19 0.96 -24.14
N GLU A 128 9.77 2.17 -23.77
CA GLU A 128 10.41 2.99 -22.76
C GLU A 128 9.73 2.76 -21.41
N ALA A 129 10.47 2.92 -20.31
CA ALA A 129 9.93 2.80 -18.97
C ALA A 129 9.09 4.04 -18.61
N ILE A 130 7.84 4.06 -19.05
CA ILE A 130 6.89 5.15 -18.80
C ILE A 130 6.12 4.89 -17.51
N CYS A 131 6.08 5.92 -16.65
CA CYS A 131 5.39 5.92 -15.38
C CYS A 131 4.40 7.08 -15.30
N GLY A 132 3.37 6.91 -14.49
CA GLY A 132 2.53 7.99 -14.01
C GLY A 132 2.91 8.33 -12.58
N ILE A 133 2.97 9.63 -12.31
CA ILE A 133 3.39 10.22 -11.04
C ILE A 133 2.20 10.99 -10.49
N THR A 134 1.74 10.63 -9.30
CA THR A 134 0.72 11.36 -8.55
C THR A 134 1.36 12.59 -7.92
N PRO A 135 0.88 13.81 -8.20
CA PRO A 135 1.42 15.03 -7.60
C PRO A 135 1.33 15.03 -6.07
N ILE A 136 2.38 15.53 -5.41
CA ILE A 136 2.47 15.51 -3.95
C ILE A 136 1.35 16.32 -3.28
N GLU A 137 0.95 17.43 -3.89
CA GLU A 137 -0.14 18.28 -3.42
C GLU A 137 -1.46 17.51 -3.36
N GLN A 138 -1.73 16.67 -4.35
CA GLN A 138 -2.91 15.80 -4.37
C GLN A 138 -2.85 14.76 -3.25
N MET A 139 -1.69 14.14 -3.01
CA MET A 139 -1.51 13.16 -1.93
C MET A 139 -1.76 13.78 -0.55
N VAL A 140 -1.17 14.94 -0.28
CA VAL A 140 -1.31 15.63 1.02
C VAL A 140 -2.73 16.14 1.24
N SER A 141 -3.38 16.66 0.19
CA SER A 141 -4.75 17.19 0.29
C SER A 141 -5.78 16.16 0.75
N ILE A 142 -5.57 14.86 0.46
CA ILE A 142 -6.48 13.80 0.90
C ILE A 142 -6.53 13.76 2.43
N PHE A 143 -5.39 13.88 3.10
CA PHE A 143 -5.31 13.83 4.57
C PHE A 143 -5.75 15.15 5.22
N GLU A 144 -5.64 16.28 4.53
CA GLU A 144 -6.17 17.56 5.02
C GLU A 144 -7.70 17.64 4.93
N GLN A 145 -8.30 16.98 3.92
CA GLN A 145 -9.74 17.04 3.66
C GLN A 145 -10.55 16.00 4.43
N VAL A 146 -9.92 14.93 4.93
CA VAL A 146 -10.58 13.93 5.77
C VAL A 146 -10.67 14.49 7.18
N PRO A 147 -11.87 14.89 7.67
CA PRO A 147 -12.05 15.14 9.10
C PRO A 147 -11.69 13.85 9.82
N SER A 148 -11.15 13.93 11.05
CA SER A 148 -10.96 12.77 11.90
C SER A 148 -12.32 12.13 12.23
N ILE A 149 -12.89 11.36 11.31
CA ILE A 149 -14.07 10.55 11.54
C ILE A 149 -13.57 9.44 12.43
N LYS A 150 -13.93 9.54 13.72
CA LYS A 150 -13.72 8.46 14.69
C LYS A 150 -14.18 7.17 14.01
N SER A 151 -13.26 6.22 13.88
CA SER A 151 -13.54 4.88 13.37
C SER A 151 -14.79 4.35 14.07
N SER A 152 -15.94 4.43 13.41
CA SER A 152 -17.09 3.66 13.80
C SER A 152 -16.75 2.26 13.35
N ALA A 153 -16.43 1.38 14.29
CA ALA A 153 -16.23 -0.03 13.99
C ALA A 153 -17.47 -0.53 13.26
N VAL A 154 -17.39 -0.64 11.94
CA VAL A 154 -18.39 -1.36 11.16
C VAL A 154 -18.20 -2.80 11.58
N GLU A 155 -19.21 -3.36 12.23
CA GLU A 155 -19.20 -4.76 12.64
C GLU A 155 -18.93 -5.59 11.39
N ALA A 156 -17.84 -6.37 11.41
CA ALA A 156 -17.48 -7.19 10.27
C ALA A 156 -18.66 -8.13 9.99
N PRO A 157 -19.16 -8.22 8.75
CA PRO A 157 -20.25 -9.13 8.43
C PRO A 157 -19.83 -10.55 8.84
N GLY A 158 -20.64 -11.18 9.71
CA GLY A 158 -20.44 -12.57 10.09
C GLY A 158 -20.81 -13.47 8.92
N PHE A 159 -19.98 -14.47 8.65
CA PHE A 159 -20.27 -15.50 7.64
C PHE A 159 -20.51 -16.83 8.33
N SER A 160 -21.56 -17.55 7.91
CA SER A 160 -21.78 -18.92 8.37
C SER A 160 -20.93 -19.91 7.56
N PHE A 161 -20.54 -21.02 8.18
CA PHE A 161 -19.88 -22.12 7.47
C PHE A 161 -20.74 -22.65 6.31
N ALA A 162 -22.07 -22.68 6.50
CA ALA A 162 -23.01 -23.12 5.46
C ALA A 162 -22.97 -22.23 4.22
N GLU A 163 -22.89 -20.90 4.38
CA GLU A 163 -22.74 -19.97 3.25
C GLU A 163 -21.42 -20.16 2.51
N MET A 164 -20.31 -20.33 3.23
CA MET A 164 -19.01 -20.61 2.61
C MET A 164 -19.01 -21.97 1.90
N ALA A 165 -19.55 -23.02 2.53
CA ALA A 165 -19.59 -24.37 1.99
C ALA A 165 -20.54 -24.49 0.79
N SER A 166 -21.60 -23.67 0.73
CA SER A 166 -22.53 -23.64 -0.40
C SER A 166 -21.91 -23.09 -1.69
N GLY A 167 -20.73 -22.45 -1.61
CA GLY A 167 -20.13 -21.73 -2.74
C GLY A 167 -20.93 -20.49 -3.18
N ALA A 168 -21.99 -20.13 -2.44
CA ALA A 168 -22.79 -18.94 -2.71
C ALA A 168 -22.06 -17.64 -2.34
N TRP A 169 -21.06 -17.73 -1.44
CA TRP A 169 -20.22 -16.60 -1.10
C TRP A 169 -19.27 -16.28 -2.26
N GLN A 170 -19.44 -15.10 -2.85
CA GLN A 170 -18.51 -14.53 -3.82
C GLN A 170 -17.78 -13.35 -3.16
N PRO A 171 -16.44 -13.36 -3.06
CA PRO A 171 -15.71 -12.22 -2.53
C PRO A 171 -15.87 -11.02 -3.48
N GLU A 172 -16.65 -10.02 -3.07
CA GLU A 172 -16.60 -8.70 -3.69
C GLU A 172 -15.46 -7.90 -3.07
N LEU A 173 -14.25 -8.12 -3.58
CA LEU A 173 -13.13 -7.24 -3.26
C LEU A 173 -13.43 -5.84 -3.82
N PRO A 174 -13.12 -4.75 -3.08
CA PRO A 174 -13.25 -3.40 -3.60
C PRO A 174 -12.54 -3.32 -4.95
N ARG A 175 -13.29 -3.02 -6.01
CA ARG A 175 -12.67 -2.71 -7.30
C ARG A 175 -11.88 -1.43 -7.10
N MET A 176 -10.62 -1.43 -7.54
CA MET A 176 -9.78 -0.25 -7.40
C MET A 176 -10.39 0.89 -8.22
N SER A 177 -11.02 1.84 -7.53
CA SER A 177 -11.68 2.99 -8.16
C SER A 177 -10.60 3.85 -8.80
N GLY A 178 -10.48 3.76 -10.12
CA GLY A 178 -9.37 4.33 -10.89
C GLY A 178 -8.88 3.43 -12.04
N THR A 179 -9.32 2.17 -12.12
CA THR A 179 -9.03 1.29 -13.28
C THR A 179 -9.81 1.63 -14.55
N SER A 180 -10.33 2.84 -14.62
CA SER A 180 -10.88 3.39 -15.85
C SER A 180 -10.48 4.85 -15.84
N GLY A 181 -9.40 5.18 -16.56
CA GLY A 181 -9.31 6.53 -17.11
C GLY A 181 -10.70 6.86 -17.67
N ALA A 182 -11.20 8.05 -17.37
CA ALA A 182 -12.59 8.47 -17.62
C ALA A 182 -13.08 8.21 -19.08
N LEU A 183 -12.16 7.89 -19.99
CA LEU A 183 -12.41 7.47 -21.37
C LEU A 183 -12.96 6.04 -21.55
N VAL A 184 -12.93 5.14 -20.55
CA VAL A 184 -13.32 3.70 -20.73
C VAL A 184 -14.42 3.21 -19.77
N SER A 185 -14.91 4.03 -18.83
CA SER A 185 -15.84 3.56 -17.77
C SER A 185 -17.26 3.16 -18.22
N GLY A 186 -17.55 3.13 -19.53
CA GLY A 186 -18.87 2.77 -20.10
C GLY A 186 -18.84 1.72 -21.21
N MET A 187 -17.74 0.99 -21.41
CA MET A 187 -17.55 0.16 -22.62
C MET A 187 -17.67 -1.34 -22.34
N SER A 188 -18.38 -2.05 -23.21
CA SER A 188 -18.55 -3.51 -23.17
C SER A 188 -17.22 -4.25 -23.38
N SER A 189 -17.00 -5.32 -22.60
CA SER A 189 -15.82 -6.20 -22.65
C SER A 189 -15.61 -6.93 -24.00
N THR A 190 -16.59 -6.86 -24.91
CA THR A 190 -16.55 -7.45 -26.26
C THR A 190 -16.18 -6.47 -27.37
N SER A 191 -15.87 -5.21 -27.05
CA SER A 191 -15.53 -4.20 -28.08
C SER A 191 -14.12 -4.41 -28.65
N MET A 192 -13.95 -4.14 -29.95
CA MET A 192 -12.66 -4.11 -30.67
C MET A 192 -11.62 -3.17 -30.00
N MET A 193 -12.07 -2.24 -29.15
CA MET A 193 -11.22 -1.36 -28.34
C MET A 193 -10.60 -2.03 -27.10
N ASN A 194 -10.94 -3.28 -26.77
CA ASN A 194 -10.23 -4.02 -25.70
C ASN A 194 -8.74 -4.24 -26.06
N ALA A 195 -8.41 -4.21 -27.36
CA ALA A 195 -7.03 -4.18 -27.86
C ALA A 195 -6.26 -2.89 -27.44
N VAL A 196 -6.98 -1.80 -27.17
CA VAL A 196 -6.43 -0.51 -26.71
C VAL A 196 -6.44 -0.42 -25.17
N ALA A 197 -7.15 -1.31 -24.46
CA ALA A 197 -7.18 -1.31 -23.00
C ALA A 197 -5.79 -1.47 -22.37
N GLY A 198 -4.88 -2.16 -23.07
CA GLY A 198 -3.47 -2.24 -22.69
C GLY A 198 -2.71 -0.90 -22.82
N GLN A 199 -3.12 -0.02 -23.72
CA GLN A 199 -2.46 1.26 -23.99
C GLN A 199 -2.93 2.37 -23.05
N THR A 200 -3.23 2.04 -21.80
CA THR A 200 -3.68 3.01 -20.79
C THR A 200 -2.80 2.91 -19.55
N PHE A 201 -2.72 4.02 -18.79
CA PHE A 201 -2.08 3.98 -17.47
C PHE A 201 -2.85 3.05 -16.56
N ARG A 202 -2.13 2.12 -15.94
CA ARG A 202 -2.67 1.24 -14.92
C ARG A 202 -1.94 1.49 -13.61
N PRO A 203 -2.63 1.50 -12.48
CA PRO A 203 -1.96 1.56 -11.19
C PRO A 203 -0.91 0.45 -11.05
N ILE A 204 0.18 0.75 -10.36
CA ILE A 204 1.22 -0.23 -10.08
C ILE A 204 0.65 -1.31 -9.16
N GLY A 205 0.86 -2.57 -9.52
CA GLY A 205 0.41 -3.70 -8.70
C GLY A 205 1.01 -3.62 -7.30
N THR A 206 0.17 -3.83 -6.29
CA THR A 206 0.64 -3.86 -4.89
C THR A 206 0.98 -5.32 -4.52
N PRO A 207 2.26 -5.67 -4.35
CA PRO A 207 2.64 -7.02 -3.94
C PRO A 207 2.12 -7.30 -2.53
N VAL A 208 1.38 -8.39 -2.38
CA VAL A 208 0.88 -8.88 -1.09
C VAL A 208 1.50 -10.24 -0.84
N THR A 209 2.33 -10.34 0.21
CA THR A 209 2.91 -11.61 0.62
C THR A 209 1.91 -12.42 1.43
N PHE A 210 1.76 -13.69 1.08
CA PHE A 210 0.89 -14.64 1.75
C PHE A 210 1.73 -15.75 2.40
N THR A 211 1.54 -15.94 3.70
CA THR A 211 2.14 -17.02 4.49
C THR A 211 1.06 -17.79 5.23
N GLY A 212 1.22 -19.11 5.33
CA GLY A 212 0.24 -20.02 5.95
C GLY A 212 -0.87 -20.49 5.01
N ILE A 213 -0.96 -19.93 3.81
CA ILE A 213 -1.92 -20.33 2.76
C ILE A 213 -1.18 -21.17 1.71
N SER A 214 -1.78 -22.29 1.28
CA SER A 214 -1.20 -23.14 0.24
C SER A 214 -1.25 -22.46 -1.13
N GLN A 215 -0.33 -22.82 -2.02
CA GLN A 215 -0.28 -22.26 -3.36
C GLN A 215 -1.55 -22.57 -4.16
N GLU A 216 -2.12 -23.76 -3.98
CA GLU A 216 -3.33 -24.18 -4.67
C GLU A 216 -4.53 -23.29 -4.30
N VAL A 217 -4.65 -22.90 -3.03
CA VAL A 217 -5.69 -21.95 -2.59
C VAL A 217 -5.40 -20.56 -3.15
N LEU A 218 -4.15 -20.13 -3.13
CA LEU A 218 -3.77 -18.81 -3.65
C LEU A 218 -4.09 -18.68 -5.14
N ASP A 219 -3.80 -19.73 -5.93
CA ASP A 219 -4.08 -19.78 -7.37
C ASP A 219 -5.58 -19.68 -7.69
N VAL A 220 -6.45 -20.25 -6.83
CA VAL A 220 -7.92 -20.14 -6.98
C VAL A 220 -8.40 -18.69 -6.81
N PHE A 221 -7.77 -17.91 -5.93
CA PHE A 221 -8.17 -16.52 -5.64
C PHE A 221 -7.32 -15.46 -6.35
N ALA A 222 -6.20 -15.85 -6.99
CA ALA A 222 -5.30 -14.94 -7.67
C ALA A 222 -6.00 -14.06 -8.73
N PRO A 223 -6.94 -14.57 -9.56
CA PRO A 223 -7.66 -13.73 -10.52
C PRO A 223 -8.43 -12.57 -9.87
N GLN A 224 -9.05 -12.80 -8.71
CA GLN A 224 -9.81 -11.81 -7.96
C GLN A 224 -8.87 -10.77 -7.32
N LEU A 225 -7.76 -11.23 -6.74
CA LEU A 225 -6.73 -10.37 -6.16
C LEU A 225 -6.10 -9.45 -7.22
N ILE A 226 -5.73 -10.01 -8.38
CA ILE A 226 -5.18 -9.25 -9.51
C ILE A 226 -6.18 -8.23 -10.05
N LYS A 227 -7.47 -8.59 -10.14
CA LYS A 227 -8.53 -7.64 -10.51
C LYS A 227 -8.68 -6.50 -9.49
N ALA A 228 -8.38 -6.75 -8.23
CA ALA A 228 -8.35 -5.74 -7.18
C ALA A 228 -7.04 -4.92 -7.16
N GLY A 229 -6.08 -5.17 -8.07
CA GLY A 229 -4.79 -4.46 -8.12
C GLY A 229 -3.71 -5.04 -7.21
N LEU A 230 -3.96 -6.21 -6.61
CA LEU A 230 -3.02 -6.91 -5.74
C LEU A 230 -2.23 -7.96 -6.53
N VAL A 231 -0.94 -8.06 -6.25
CA VAL A 231 -0.06 -9.09 -6.82
C VAL A 231 0.21 -10.11 -5.72
N PRO A 232 -0.50 -11.25 -5.69
CA PRO A 232 -0.26 -12.26 -4.67
C PRO A 232 1.13 -12.88 -4.84
N VAL A 233 1.94 -12.84 -3.79
CA VAL A 233 3.25 -13.48 -3.72
C VAL A 233 3.20 -14.48 -2.58
N SER A 234 3.34 -15.76 -2.88
CA SER A 234 3.48 -16.76 -1.82
C SER A 234 4.88 -16.68 -1.21
N ALA A 235 4.94 -16.46 0.09
CA ALA A 235 6.19 -16.49 0.84
C ALA A 235 6.40 -17.89 1.42
N VAL A 236 7.49 -18.55 1.00
CA VAL A 236 7.90 -19.85 1.55
C VAL A 236 8.61 -19.60 2.89
N GLY A 237 7.95 -19.95 3.98
CA GLY A 237 8.46 -19.78 5.34
C GLY A 237 7.31 -19.54 6.30
N GLY A 238 7.36 -20.11 7.50
CA GLY A 238 6.35 -19.86 8.53
C GLY A 238 6.31 -18.38 8.91
N ALA A 239 5.17 -17.92 9.45
CA ALA A 239 5.06 -16.57 9.96
C ALA A 239 6.21 -16.29 10.93
N ALA A 240 6.98 -15.23 10.69
CA ALA A 240 8.08 -14.86 11.56
C ALA A 240 7.54 -14.64 12.99
N VAL A 241 8.29 -15.13 13.99
CA VAL A 241 7.92 -14.97 15.41
C VAL A 241 7.57 -13.50 15.65
N MET A 242 6.41 -13.26 16.27
CA MET A 242 5.95 -11.91 16.54
C MET A 242 6.88 -11.24 17.56
N THR A 243 7.84 -10.47 17.07
CA THR A 243 8.70 -9.64 17.91
C THR A 243 8.03 -8.30 18.22
N PRO A 244 8.34 -7.70 19.38
CA PRO A 244 7.95 -6.32 19.67
C PRO A 244 8.44 -5.37 18.58
N MET A 245 7.61 -4.38 18.23
CA MET A 245 8.02 -3.38 17.23
C MET A 245 9.19 -2.56 17.77
N LYS A 246 10.20 -2.34 16.92
CA LYS A 246 11.29 -1.42 17.21
C LYS A 246 10.72 -0.02 17.41
N LYS A 247 11.30 0.75 18.34
CA LYS A 247 10.96 2.17 18.49
C LYS A 247 11.33 2.91 17.21
N ALA A 248 10.40 3.68 16.65
CA ALA A 248 10.68 4.55 15.51
C ALA A 248 11.76 5.57 15.88
N THR A 249 12.75 5.73 15.01
CA THR A 249 13.80 6.75 15.10
C THR A 249 13.65 7.72 13.94
N ASP A 250 14.44 8.78 13.91
CA ASP A 250 14.41 9.75 12.80
C ASP A 250 14.80 9.10 11.46
N ASP A 251 15.53 7.99 11.46
CA ASP A 251 15.90 7.24 10.25
C ASP A 251 14.86 6.20 9.80
N THR A 252 13.80 5.98 10.58
CA THR A 252 12.76 5.00 10.23
C THR A 252 11.92 5.48 9.05
N LEU A 253 11.70 4.60 8.06
CA LEU A 253 10.82 4.86 6.92
C LEU A 253 11.13 6.18 6.19
N GLN A 254 12.38 6.32 5.77
CA GLN A 254 12.85 7.47 4.97
C GLN A 254 12.26 7.47 3.55
N PRO A 255 12.20 8.63 2.87
CA PRO A 255 11.76 8.71 1.47
C PRO A 255 12.51 7.74 0.56
N GLY A 256 11.76 6.97 -0.24
CA GLY A 256 12.29 5.91 -1.11
C GLY A 256 12.48 4.55 -0.43
N ALA A 257 12.35 4.46 0.90
CA ALA A 257 12.43 3.19 1.61
C ALA A 257 11.23 2.28 1.31
N SER A 258 11.47 0.97 1.35
CA SER A 258 10.39 -0.02 1.22
C SER A 258 9.61 -0.11 2.53
N VAL A 259 8.29 -0.06 2.41
CA VAL A 259 7.33 -0.10 3.52
C VAL A 259 6.36 -1.24 3.31
N SER A 260 5.97 -1.87 4.43
CA SER A 260 5.02 -2.96 4.46
C SER A 260 3.86 -2.64 5.40
N MET A 261 2.64 -2.76 4.89
CA MET A 261 1.38 -2.68 5.63
C MET A 261 0.94 -4.10 5.98
N GLN A 262 0.81 -4.40 7.28
CA GLN A 262 0.40 -5.73 7.73
C GLN A 262 -1.13 -5.78 7.83
N LEU A 263 -1.74 -6.66 7.05
CA LEU A 263 -3.20 -6.88 7.05
C LEU A 263 -3.60 -7.97 8.04
N THR A 264 -2.82 -9.03 8.10
CA THR A 264 -3.02 -10.16 9.02
C THR A 264 -1.67 -10.61 9.56
N ARG A 265 -1.61 -10.93 10.86
CA ARG A 265 -0.41 -11.44 11.53
C ARG A 265 -0.80 -12.52 12.53
N GLY A 266 -0.09 -13.66 12.52
CA GLY A 266 -0.39 -14.82 13.36
C GLY A 266 -0.05 -16.11 12.63
N ASP A 267 -0.90 -17.13 12.75
CA ASP A 267 -0.77 -18.40 11.99
C ASP A 267 -0.79 -18.17 10.47
N TYR A 268 -1.52 -17.13 10.05
CA TYR A 268 -1.48 -16.58 8.71
C TYR A 268 -0.83 -15.19 8.76
N SER A 269 -0.05 -14.86 7.72
CA SER A 269 0.51 -13.52 7.55
C SER A 269 0.21 -12.99 6.15
N LEU A 270 -0.37 -11.80 6.10
CA LEU A 270 -0.68 -11.07 4.87
C LEU A 270 -0.07 -9.68 4.99
N ALA A 271 0.86 -9.33 4.11
CA ALA A 271 1.52 -8.04 4.15
C ALA A 271 1.70 -7.42 2.76
N ALA A 272 1.24 -6.19 2.60
CA ALA A 272 1.31 -5.45 1.35
C ALA A 272 2.52 -4.53 1.35
N ALA A 273 3.35 -4.62 0.31
CA ALA A 273 4.55 -3.80 0.21
C ALA A 273 4.38 -2.64 -0.79
N GLY A 274 5.03 -1.52 -0.47
CA GLY A 274 5.09 -0.30 -1.27
C GLY A 274 6.36 0.49 -0.97
N THR A 275 6.35 1.76 -1.36
CA THR A 275 7.46 2.70 -1.12
C THR A 275 6.99 3.93 -0.35
N VAL A 276 7.84 4.46 0.52
CA VAL A 276 7.60 5.72 1.23
C VAL A 276 7.88 6.90 0.31
N THR A 277 6.90 7.79 0.14
CA THR A 277 7.06 9.05 -0.60
C THR A 277 7.77 10.09 0.23
N MET A 278 7.29 10.34 1.46
CA MET A 278 7.77 11.42 2.29
C MET A 278 7.48 11.13 3.76
N ARG A 279 8.38 11.60 4.63
CA ARG A 279 8.15 11.68 6.07
C ARG A 279 8.05 13.14 6.52
N ASP A 280 7.01 13.44 7.28
CA ASP A 280 6.76 14.73 7.92
C ASP A 280 6.55 14.50 9.43
N GLY A 281 7.66 14.52 10.19
CA GLY A 281 7.67 14.16 11.61
C GLY A 281 7.17 12.74 11.82
N ASP A 282 6.00 12.61 12.46
CA ASP A 282 5.32 11.34 12.74
C ASP A 282 4.35 10.90 11.62
N LYS A 283 4.15 11.74 10.59
CA LYS A 283 3.31 11.42 9.43
C LYS A 283 4.16 10.84 8.31
N ILE A 284 3.79 9.66 7.84
CA ILE A 284 4.46 9.00 6.72
C ILE A 284 3.48 8.90 5.57
N TYR A 285 3.86 9.47 4.43
CA TYR A 285 3.14 9.34 3.17
C TYR A 285 3.78 8.21 2.38
N ALA A 286 3.00 7.18 2.07
CA ALA A 286 3.42 6.01 1.31
C ALA A 286 2.31 5.60 0.34
N PHE A 287 2.68 4.84 -0.69
CA PHE A 287 1.83 4.49 -1.83
C PHE A 287 1.40 5.71 -2.63
N GLY A 288 1.60 5.68 -3.95
CA GLY A 288 1.27 6.80 -4.81
C GLY A 288 -0.19 6.80 -5.30
N HIS A 289 -0.95 5.74 -5.04
CA HIS A 289 -2.39 5.61 -5.34
C HIS A 289 -3.10 4.91 -4.19
N PRO A 290 -4.45 4.98 -4.12
CA PRO A 290 -5.22 4.25 -3.11
C PRO A 290 -4.86 2.76 -3.11
N PHE A 291 -4.63 2.22 -1.91
CA PHE A 291 -4.32 0.80 -1.70
C PHE A 291 -5.60 -0.04 -1.65
N LEU A 292 -6.31 -0.05 -0.51
CA LEU A 292 -7.56 -0.81 -0.33
C LEU A 292 -8.83 0.05 -0.41
N SER A 293 -8.67 1.37 -0.54
CA SER A 293 -9.80 2.32 -0.54
C SER A 293 -10.74 2.17 0.67
N LEU A 294 -10.20 1.75 1.83
CA LEU A 294 -10.97 1.54 3.07
C LEU A 294 -11.38 2.84 3.78
N GLY A 295 -11.01 3.99 3.23
CA GLY A 295 -11.11 5.27 3.94
C GLY A 295 -10.03 5.36 5.03
N THR A 296 -10.39 6.01 6.15
CA THR A 296 -9.48 6.12 7.30
C THR A 296 -9.42 4.78 8.03
N SER A 297 -8.23 4.24 8.26
CA SER A 297 -8.04 2.96 8.92
C SER A 297 -6.72 2.95 9.68
N ASP A 298 -6.71 2.24 10.82
CA ASP A 298 -5.50 2.03 11.62
C ASP A 298 -4.88 0.68 11.24
N LEU A 299 -3.76 0.72 10.52
CA LEU A 299 -3.05 -0.48 10.07
C LEU A 299 -1.60 -0.45 10.57
N PRO A 300 -1.05 -1.59 11.07
CA PRO A 300 0.36 -1.67 11.43
C PRO A 300 1.26 -1.51 10.20
N MET A 301 2.32 -0.73 10.37
CA MET A 301 3.33 -0.46 9.35
C MET A 301 4.70 -0.93 9.82
N SER A 302 5.50 -1.49 8.92
CA SER A 302 6.88 -1.90 9.19
C SER A 302 7.79 -1.63 8.00
N GLU A 303 9.09 -1.50 8.24
CA GLU A 303 10.10 -1.51 7.19
C GLU A 303 10.15 -2.88 6.51
N SER A 304 10.43 -2.89 5.21
CA SER A 304 10.59 -4.13 4.44
C SER A 304 11.84 -4.07 3.57
N SER A 305 12.20 -5.22 3.01
CA SER A 305 13.28 -5.36 2.06
C SER A 305 12.81 -6.04 0.78
N VAL A 306 13.37 -5.65 -0.35
CA VAL A 306 13.16 -6.25 -1.66
C VAL A 306 14.22 -7.34 -1.88
N VAL A 307 13.82 -8.51 -2.38
CA VAL A 307 14.71 -9.66 -2.64
C VAL A 307 14.89 -9.86 -4.13
#